data_AF-A0A530LQ49-F1
#
_entry.id   AF-A0A530LQ49-F1
#
_cell.length_a   1.000
_cell.length_b   1.000
_cell.length_c   1.000
_cell.angle_alpha   90.00
_cell.angle_beta   90.00
_cell.angle_gamma   90.00
#
_symmetry.space_group_name_H-M   'P 1'
#
loop_
_entity.id
_entity.type
_entity.pdbx_description
1 polymer ?
#
loop_
_entity_poly.entity_id
_entity_poly.type
_entity_poly.pdbx_seq_one_letter_code
_entity_poly.pdbx_strand_id
1 'polypeptide(L)'
;MTITYNPAIVPKPMKLITTFAHEICHPLLLSVSEEPPGGSEMEEFATDLAATFFGFGIFNSNTAASFTQYRDTATGTQGWSFERQGYLSPAERAFALALFIQARGQGVQEAGEYLDSGPLAYFRKATKYLAQTPSISSDLLAAHQ
;
A
#
# COMPACT_ATOMS: atom_id res chain seq x y z
N MET A 1 -13.92 -18.41 4.16
CA MET A 1 -13.84 -16.98 3.81
C MET A 1 -14.22 -16.83 2.35
N THR A 2 -15.05 -15.84 2.06
CA THR A 2 -15.47 -15.48 0.70
C THR A 2 -14.95 -14.07 0.43
N ILE A 3 -14.21 -13.87 -0.67
CA ILE A 3 -13.73 -12.54 -1.07
C ILE A 3 -14.72 -11.94 -2.06
N THR A 4 -15.24 -10.77 -1.75
CA THR A 4 -16.07 -9.98 -2.65
C THR A 4 -15.28 -8.83 -3.25
N TYR A 5 -15.54 -8.49 -4.51
CA TYR A 5 -14.88 -7.37 -5.17
C TYR A 5 -15.81 -6.71 -6.18
N ASN A 6 -15.52 -5.46 -6.54
CA ASN A 6 -16.26 -4.75 -7.58
C ASN A 6 -15.88 -5.28 -8.98
N PRO A 7 -16.79 -5.87 -9.78
CA PRO A 7 -16.44 -6.36 -11.12
C PRO A 7 -15.84 -5.29 -12.05
N ALA A 8 -16.11 -4.00 -11.80
CA ALA A 8 -15.55 -2.89 -12.57
C ALA A 8 -14.02 -2.72 -12.40
N ILE A 9 -13.40 -3.36 -11.39
CA ILE A 9 -11.94 -3.33 -11.22
C ILE A 9 -11.20 -4.47 -11.94
N VAL A 10 -11.91 -5.43 -12.54
CA VAL A 10 -11.31 -6.51 -13.35
C VAL A 10 -10.37 -6.00 -14.45
N PRO A 11 -10.72 -4.97 -15.26
CA PRO A 11 -9.81 -4.44 -16.27
C PRO A 11 -8.67 -3.59 -15.68
N LYS A 12 -8.58 -3.43 -14.36
CA LYS A 12 -7.59 -2.60 -13.65
C LYS A 12 -6.71 -3.51 -12.78
N PRO A 13 -5.72 -4.22 -13.37
CA PRO A 13 -5.00 -5.30 -12.70
C PRO A 13 -4.32 -4.87 -11.40
N MET A 14 -3.72 -3.67 -11.35
CA MET A 14 -3.13 -3.13 -10.13
C MET A 14 -4.15 -3.00 -8.99
N LYS A 15 -5.33 -2.43 -9.28
CA LYS A 15 -6.41 -2.29 -8.28
C LYS A 15 -6.97 -3.63 -7.83
N LEU A 16 -7.09 -4.58 -8.76
CA LEU A 16 -7.55 -5.93 -8.47
C LEU A 16 -6.58 -6.66 -7.54
N ILE A 17 -5.28 -6.60 -7.83
CA ILE A 17 -4.22 -7.17 -6.99
C ILE A 17 -4.25 -6.53 -5.59
N THR A 18 -4.28 -5.20 -5.49
CA THR A 18 -4.34 -4.52 -4.18
C THR A 18 -5.57 -4.95 -3.39
N THR A 19 -6.74 -5.05 -4.03
CA THR A 19 -7.98 -5.46 -3.36
C THR A 19 -7.84 -6.89 -2.82
N PHE A 20 -7.40 -7.84 -3.64
CA PHE A 20 -7.25 -9.23 -3.17
C PHE A 20 -6.16 -9.39 -2.14
N ALA A 21 -5.03 -8.68 -2.26
CA ALA A 21 -3.98 -8.70 -1.25
C ALA A 21 -4.48 -8.23 0.10
N HIS A 22 -5.27 -7.15 0.13
CA HIS A 22 -5.91 -6.64 1.35
C HIS A 22 -6.86 -7.70 1.94
N GLU A 23 -7.80 -8.21 1.15
CA GLU A 23 -8.81 -9.17 1.61
C GLU A 23 -8.19 -10.46 2.15
N ILE A 24 -7.13 -10.97 1.51
CA ILE A 24 -6.39 -12.16 1.95
C ILE A 24 -5.64 -11.92 3.27
N CYS A 25 -5.31 -10.67 3.62
CA CYS A 25 -4.63 -10.36 4.86
C CYS A 25 -5.55 -10.34 6.09
N HIS A 26 -6.85 -10.07 5.94
CA HIS A 26 -7.80 -10.15 7.07
C HIS A 26 -7.75 -11.48 7.84
N PRO A 27 -7.90 -12.66 7.22
CA PRO A 27 -7.85 -13.93 7.95
C PRO A 27 -6.47 -14.20 8.58
N LEU A 28 -5.39 -13.68 7.99
CA LEU A 28 -4.04 -13.80 8.54
C LEU A 28 -3.93 -12.99 9.83
N LEU A 29 -4.42 -11.75 9.84
CA LEU A 29 -4.42 -10.90 11.04
C LEU A 29 -5.38 -11.42 12.12
N LEU A 30 -6.55 -11.94 11.74
CA LEU A 30 -7.48 -12.57 12.69
C LEU A 30 -6.91 -13.83 13.36
N SER A 31 -5.84 -14.42 12.81
CA SER A 31 -5.14 -15.54 13.45
C SER A 31 -4.15 -15.12 14.53
N VAL A 32 -3.86 -13.81 14.64
CA VAL A 32 -3.03 -13.22 15.68
C VAL A 32 -3.90 -12.91 16.89
N SER A 33 -3.49 -13.33 18.09
CA SER A 33 -4.27 -13.16 19.32
C SER A 33 -4.30 -11.72 19.83
N GLU A 34 -3.34 -10.89 19.40
CA GLU A 34 -3.22 -9.49 19.79
C GLU A 34 -3.90 -8.60 18.77
N GLU A 35 -4.68 -7.64 19.25
CA GLU A 35 -5.25 -6.58 18.41
C GLU A 35 -4.13 -5.67 17.87
N PRO A 36 -4.35 -5.02 16.70
CA PRO A 36 -3.42 -4.02 16.22
C PRO A 36 -3.27 -2.87 17.23
N PRO A 37 -2.10 -2.20 17.26
CA PRO A 37 -1.92 -1.01 18.09
C PRO A 37 -3.02 0.02 17.80
N GLY A 38 -3.74 0.44 18.84
CA GLY A 38 -4.93 1.29 18.72
C GLY A 38 -6.27 0.55 18.72
N GLY A 39 -6.25 -0.78 18.83
CA GLY A 39 -7.42 -1.64 18.96
C GLY A 39 -8.11 -1.96 17.63
N SER A 40 -9.23 -2.68 17.68
CA SER A 40 -10.01 -3.12 16.50
C SER A 40 -10.32 -2.04 15.46
N GLU A 41 -10.44 -0.76 15.84
CA GLU A 41 -10.62 0.34 14.88
C GLU A 41 -9.46 0.49 13.87
N MET A 42 -8.29 -0.06 14.20
CA MET A 42 -7.10 -0.03 13.36
C MET A 42 -6.92 -1.27 12.47
N GLU A 43 -7.86 -2.23 12.50
CA GLU A 43 -7.76 -3.50 11.75
C GLU A 43 -7.52 -3.28 10.25
N GLU A 44 -8.24 -2.35 9.65
CA GLU A 44 -8.15 -2.03 8.23
C GLU A 44 -6.80 -1.40 7.85
N PHE A 45 -6.27 -0.55 8.72
CA PHE A 45 -4.93 0.03 8.57
C PHE A 45 -3.84 -1.05 8.73
N ALA A 46 -4.01 -1.93 9.71
CA ALA A 46 -3.13 -3.07 9.92
C ALA A 46 -3.16 -4.04 8.72
N THR A 47 -4.33 -4.23 8.10
CA THR A 47 -4.50 -5.07 6.91
C THR A 47 -3.79 -4.47 5.70
N ASP A 48 -3.86 -3.15 5.50
CA ASP A 48 -3.08 -2.44 4.50
C ASP A 48 -1.56 -2.56 4.71
N LEU A 49 -1.10 -2.51 5.97
CA LEU A 49 0.30 -2.73 6.32
C LEU A 49 0.70 -4.19 6.07
N ALA A 50 -0.12 -5.15 6.48
CA ALA A 50 0.12 -6.58 6.28
C ALA A 50 0.31 -6.87 4.79
N ALA A 51 -0.58 -6.38 3.92
CA ALA A 51 -0.45 -6.55 2.47
C ALA A 51 0.89 -6.02 1.94
N THR A 52 1.37 -4.90 2.49
CA THR A 52 2.69 -4.34 2.17
C THR A 52 3.81 -5.29 2.58
N PHE A 53 3.78 -5.79 3.82
CA PHE A 53 4.79 -6.69 4.39
C PHE A 53 4.75 -8.12 3.83
N PHE A 54 3.62 -8.54 3.24
CA PHE A 54 3.53 -9.76 2.45
C PHE A 54 3.99 -9.60 1.00
N GLY A 55 4.52 -8.43 0.63
CA GLY A 55 5.18 -8.19 -0.67
C GLY A 55 4.34 -7.48 -1.71
N PHE A 56 3.14 -6.99 -1.37
CA PHE A 56 2.27 -6.26 -2.31
C PHE A 56 2.44 -4.73 -2.23
N GLY A 57 3.47 -4.23 -1.55
CA GLY A 57 3.62 -2.81 -1.24
C GLY A 57 3.74 -1.87 -2.45
N ILE A 58 4.30 -2.34 -3.57
CA ILE A 58 4.34 -1.54 -4.83
C ILE A 58 2.93 -1.36 -5.39
N PHE A 59 2.15 -2.44 -5.48
CA PHE A 59 0.75 -2.37 -5.90
C PHE A 59 -0.04 -1.43 -5.00
N ASN A 60 0.13 -1.62 -3.70
CA ASN A 60 -0.55 -0.85 -2.68
C ASN A 60 -0.27 0.66 -2.79
N SER A 61 1.00 1.00 -3.01
CA SER A 61 1.47 2.39 -3.18
C SER A 61 0.95 3.01 -4.47
N ASN A 62 1.02 2.30 -5.60
CA ASN A 62 0.55 2.79 -6.91
C ASN A 62 -0.96 3.00 -6.96
N THR A 63 -1.73 2.24 -6.19
CA THR A 63 -3.19 2.38 -6.14
C THR A 63 -3.72 3.36 -5.10
N ALA A 64 -2.84 3.92 -4.25
CA ALA A 64 -3.21 4.75 -3.09
C ALA A 64 -4.10 5.96 -3.45
N ALA A 65 -3.89 6.53 -4.63
CA ALA A 65 -4.64 7.64 -5.15
C ALA A 65 -4.84 7.43 -6.66
N SER A 66 -6.09 7.25 -7.07
CA SER A 66 -6.43 7.03 -8.47
C SER A 66 -7.18 8.24 -9.00
N PHE A 67 -6.46 9.07 -9.75
CA PHE A 67 -7.06 10.17 -10.52
C PHE A 67 -7.42 9.64 -11.91
N THR A 68 -8.72 9.59 -12.22
CA THR A 68 -9.21 9.20 -13.55
C THR A 68 -9.80 10.41 -14.24
N GLN A 69 -9.22 10.80 -15.37
CA GLN A 69 -9.81 11.80 -16.25
C GLN A 69 -10.55 11.06 -17.37
N TYR A 70 -11.84 11.34 -17.56
CA TYR A 70 -12.61 10.78 -18.66
C TYR A 70 -13.13 11.90 -19.56
N ARG A 71 -13.22 11.58 -20.85
CA ARG A 71 -13.80 12.46 -21.84
C ARG A 71 -14.94 11.71 -22.49
N ASP A 72 -16.16 12.19 -22.27
CA ASP A 72 -17.33 11.66 -22.94
C ASP A 72 -17.34 12.21 -24.37
N THR A 73 -17.06 11.34 -25.34
CA THR A 73 -17.02 11.70 -26.75
C THR A 73 -18.40 11.96 -27.35
N ALA A 74 -19.49 11.50 -26.70
CA ALA A 74 -20.85 11.69 -27.16
C ALA A 74 -21.44 13.04 -26.71
N THR A 75 -21.09 13.50 -25.50
CA THR A 75 -21.58 14.80 -24.96
C THR A 75 -20.56 15.93 -25.02
N GLY A 76 -19.30 15.62 -25.36
CA GLY A 76 -18.20 16.59 -25.34
C GLY A 76 -17.73 16.98 -23.94
N THR A 77 -18.25 16.34 -22.90
CA THR A 77 -18.00 16.69 -21.51
C THR A 77 -16.71 16.04 -21.01
N GLN A 78 -15.86 16.82 -20.34
CA GLN A 78 -14.63 16.34 -19.71
C GLN A 78 -14.82 16.36 -18.20
N GLY A 79 -14.59 15.22 -17.55
CA GLY A 79 -14.72 15.05 -16.10
C GLY A 79 -13.44 14.46 -15.50
N TRP A 80 -13.25 14.71 -14.21
CA TRP A 80 -12.23 14.04 -13.42
C TRP A 80 -12.88 13.43 -12.18
N SER A 81 -12.39 12.27 -11.78
CA SER A 81 -12.72 11.66 -10.49
C SER A 81 -11.43 11.35 -9.74
N PHE A 82 -11.51 11.48 -8.42
CA PHE A 82 -10.45 11.12 -7.51
C PHE A 82 -10.99 10.07 -6.54
N GLU A 83 -10.35 8.91 -6.52
CA GLU A 83 -10.71 7.80 -5.63
C GLU A 83 -9.48 7.46 -4.79
N ARG A 84 -9.65 7.43 -3.47
CA ARG A 84 -8.66 6.90 -2.54
C ARG A 84 -8.95 5.42 -2.33
N GLN A 85 -7.93 4.56 -2.47
CA GLN A 85 -8.05 3.14 -2.21
C GLN A 85 -7.38 2.79 -0.87
N GLY A 86 -8.13 2.09 -0.02
CA GLY A 86 -7.76 1.68 1.33
C GLY A 86 -7.58 2.84 2.32
N TYR A 87 -7.06 2.52 3.50
CA TYR A 87 -7.10 3.34 4.71
C TYR A 87 -5.84 4.18 4.89
N LEU A 88 -4.67 3.64 4.56
CA LEU A 88 -3.41 4.41 4.56
C LEU A 88 -3.39 5.47 3.45
N SER A 89 -2.79 6.62 3.75
CA SER A 89 -2.53 7.69 2.80
C SER A 89 -1.39 7.31 1.84
N PRO A 90 -1.25 8.00 0.69
CA PRO A 90 -0.13 7.75 -0.23
C PRO A 90 1.24 7.85 0.45
N ALA A 91 1.39 8.79 1.39
CA ALA A 91 2.63 8.97 2.14
C ALA A 91 2.90 7.79 3.10
N GLU A 92 1.87 7.33 3.81
CA GLU A 92 1.98 6.21 4.75
C GLU A 92 2.28 4.89 4.04
N ARG A 93 1.62 4.62 2.90
CA ARG A 93 1.92 3.42 2.08
C ARG A 93 3.35 3.43 1.56
N ALA A 94 3.80 4.56 1.02
CA ALA A 94 5.17 4.70 0.54
C ALA A 94 6.21 4.58 1.67
N PHE A 95 5.87 5.06 2.88
CA PHE A 95 6.70 4.89 4.06
C PHE A 95 6.79 3.42 4.49
N ALA A 96 5.65 2.72 4.57
CA ALA A 96 5.61 1.29 4.90
C ALA A 96 6.42 0.45 3.90
N LEU A 97 6.33 0.75 2.60
CA LEU A 97 7.13 0.09 1.57
C LEU A 97 8.63 0.35 1.75
N ALA A 98 9.03 1.59 2.04
CA ALA A 98 10.43 1.94 2.30
C ALA A 98 11.00 1.20 3.52
N LEU A 99 10.20 1.12 4.59
CA LEU A 99 10.54 0.40 5.80
C LEU A 99 10.70 -1.11 5.53
N PHE A 100 9.76 -1.71 4.80
CA PHE A 100 9.84 -3.12 4.40
C PHE A 100 11.11 -3.42 3.58
N ILE A 101 11.41 -2.62 2.56
CA ILE A 101 12.59 -2.83 1.69
C ILE A 101 13.88 -2.73 2.51
N GLN A 102 13.99 -1.75 3.40
CA GLN A 102 15.16 -1.59 4.25
C GLN A 102 15.30 -2.75 5.24
N ALA A 103 14.20 -3.18 5.87
CA ALA A 103 14.21 -4.34 6.76
C ALA A 103 14.66 -5.60 6.00
N ARG A 104 14.24 -5.78 4.75
CA ARG A 104 14.66 -6.91 3.92
C ARG A 104 16.09 -6.79 3.35
N GLY A 105 16.78 -5.68 3.58
CA GLY A 105 18.09 -5.41 2.99
C GLY A 105 18.07 -5.33 1.46
N GLN A 106 16.92 -5.03 0.87
CA GLN A 106 16.73 -4.96 -0.58
C GLN A 106 17.07 -3.58 -1.15
N GLY A 107 17.32 -3.53 -2.46
CA GLY A 107 17.68 -2.29 -3.16
C GLY A 107 16.51 -1.32 -3.27
N VAL A 108 16.64 -0.15 -2.65
CA VAL A 108 15.68 0.96 -2.77
C VAL A 108 15.48 1.40 -4.22
N GLN A 109 16.53 1.32 -5.03
CA GLN A 109 16.52 1.69 -6.44
C GLN A 109 15.55 0.81 -7.23
N GLU A 110 15.62 -0.52 -7.05
CA GLU A 110 14.81 -1.50 -7.78
C GLU A 110 13.31 -1.26 -7.54
N ALA A 111 12.89 -1.08 -6.29
CA ALA A 111 11.48 -0.78 -6.01
C ALA A 111 11.02 0.55 -6.62
N GLY A 112 11.92 1.54 -6.68
CA GLY A 112 11.63 2.84 -7.28
C GLY A 112 11.35 2.79 -8.78
N GLU A 113 11.82 1.75 -9.49
CA GLU A 113 11.58 1.56 -10.93
C GLU A 113 10.13 1.16 -11.23
N TYR A 114 9.44 0.55 -10.27
CA TYR A 114 8.07 0.07 -10.42
C TYR A 114 7.02 0.99 -9.79
N LEU A 115 7.44 2.11 -9.18
CA LEU A 115 6.52 3.08 -8.57
C LEU A 115 6.10 4.16 -9.57
N ASP A 116 4.82 4.49 -9.55
CA ASP A 116 4.29 5.66 -10.26
C ASP A 116 4.88 6.95 -9.70
N SER A 117 4.90 8.02 -10.49
CA SER A 117 5.57 9.28 -10.15
C SER A 117 5.10 9.90 -8.83
N GLY A 118 3.81 9.78 -8.50
CA GLY A 118 3.23 10.26 -7.25
C GLY A 118 3.79 9.51 -6.02
N PRO A 119 3.54 8.19 -5.89
CA PRO A 119 4.09 7.36 -4.82
C PRO A 119 5.63 7.39 -4.75
N LEU A 120 6.32 7.43 -5.89
CA LEU A 120 7.78 7.50 -5.94
C LEU A 120 8.34 8.74 -5.22
N ALA A 121 7.65 9.88 -5.31
CA ALA A 121 8.06 11.10 -4.60
C ALA A 121 8.00 10.93 -3.08
N TYR A 122 6.96 10.28 -2.55
CA TYR A 122 6.86 9.96 -1.13
C TYR A 122 7.86 8.90 -0.71
N PHE A 123 8.05 7.87 -1.53
CA PHE A 123 9.00 6.79 -1.28
C PHE A 123 10.43 7.30 -1.14
N ARG A 124 10.88 8.18 -2.05
CA ARG A 124 12.20 8.82 -1.96
C ARG A 124 12.40 9.66 -0.70
N LYS A 125 11.33 10.31 -0.21
CA LYS A 125 11.37 11.05 1.06
C LYS A 125 11.49 10.10 2.25
N ALA A 126 10.69 9.03 2.26
CA ALA A 126 10.70 8.02 3.31
C ALA A 126 12.06 7.31 3.40
N THR A 127 12.63 6.88 2.28
CA THR A 127 13.94 6.21 2.25
C THR A 127 15.07 7.12 2.73
N LYS A 128 15.04 8.41 2.36
CA LYS A 128 15.99 9.40 2.89
C LYS A 128 15.86 9.57 4.41
N TYR A 129 14.62 9.66 4.91
CA TYR A 129 14.36 9.80 6.35
C TYR A 129 14.84 8.56 7.14
N LEU A 130 14.52 7.36 6.64
CA LEU A 130 14.91 6.10 7.27
C LEU A 130 16.43 5.87 7.24
N ALA A 131 17.13 6.33 6.21
CA ALA A 131 18.60 6.32 6.18
C ALA A 131 19.23 7.23 7.26
N GLN A 132 18.51 8.27 7.69
CA GLN A 132 18.93 9.17 8.77
C GLN A 132 18.47 8.69 10.16
N THR A 133 17.57 7.69 10.20
CA THR A 133 16.98 7.16 11.44
C THR A 133 17.07 5.63 11.48
N PRO A 134 18.28 5.03 11.48
CA PRO A 134 18.44 3.59 11.29
C PRO A 134 17.80 2.72 12.39
N SER A 135 17.61 3.29 13.58
CA SER A 135 17.01 2.60 14.74
C SER A 135 15.60 2.07 14.45
N ILE A 136 14.81 2.80 13.67
CA ILE A 136 13.42 2.41 13.34
C ILE A 136 13.39 1.04 12.65
N SER A 137 14.32 0.81 11.73
CA SER A 137 14.35 -0.42 10.92
C SER A 137 15.03 -1.57 11.67
N SER A 138 15.99 -1.28 12.55
CA SER A 138 16.60 -2.32 13.40
C SER A 138 15.63 -2.88 14.42
N ASP A 139 14.77 -2.05 15.00
CA ASP A 139 13.77 -2.48 15.99
C ASP A 139 12.77 -3.45 15.35
N LEU A 140 12.41 -3.21 14.09
CA LEU A 140 11.48 -4.05 13.33
C LEU A 140 12.09 -5.42 12.98
N LEU A 141 13.39 -5.49 12.72
CA LEU A 141 14.11 -6.76 12.47
C LEU A 141 14.38 -7.55 13.74
N ALA A 142 14.55 -6.88 14.88
CA ALA A 142 14.78 -7.52 16.17
C ALA A 142 13.54 -8.26 16.69
N ALA A 143 12.32 -7.84 16.30
CA ALA A 143 11.07 -8.48 16.70
C ALA A 143 10.79 -9.85 16.04
N HIS A 144 11.64 -10.27 15.09
CA HIS A 144 11.48 -11.51 14.32
C HIS A 144 12.67 -12.48 14.43
N GLN A 145 13.55 -12.28 15.43
CA GLN A 145 14.61 -13.21 15.85
C GLN A 145 14.28 -13.81 17.22
#